data_AF-D3TCG5-F1
#
_entry.id   AF-D3TCG5-F1
#
_cell.length_a   1.000
_cell.length_b   1.000
_cell.length_c   1.000
_cell.angle_alpha   90.00
_cell.angle_beta   90.00
_cell.angle_gamma   90.00
#
_symmetry.space_group_name_H-M   'P 1'
#
loop_
_entity.id
_entity.type
_entity.pdbx_description
1 polymer ?
#
loop_
_entity_poly.entity_id
_entity_poly.type
_entity_poly.pdbx_seq_one_letter_code
_entity_poly.pdbx_strand_id
1 'polypeptide(L)'
;MPIIKHLNRALMTKYANRDFIILDELTKNFRRSFMSILLSHKDKKSVAKILSIPRIAKNLIYAYDFEWGRTFIVPTSAKDELYKILPKISDWNVQIFMAIRERAGVPKNLSNAKIVWITDIVGKDRIKPHNLTILTDSIIRFIEENEHTFIVVDCIEYLLLYNDFINVLRNIELINSYVMEHNAILIIITDNEAYTTKEYSLLRRYAIEWKGV
;
A
#
# COMPACT_ATOMS: atom_id res chain seq x y z
N MET A 1 -14.66 -27.76 9.45
CA MET A 1 -16.05 -27.50 9.89
C MET A 1 -16.46 -26.13 9.39
N PRO A 2 -17.45 -25.98 8.50
CA PRO A 2 -17.99 -24.66 8.21
C PRO A 2 -18.94 -24.29 9.36
N ILE A 3 -18.58 -23.24 10.10
CA ILE A 3 -19.40 -22.70 11.19
C ILE A 3 -20.49 -21.84 10.56
N ILE A 4 -21.70 -22.42 10.48
CA ILE A 4 -22.91 -21.74 10.06
C ILE A 4 -23.43 -20.94 11.26
N LYS A 5 -23.44 -19.61 11.17
CA LYS A 5 -24.34 -18.78 11.99
C LYS A 5 -25.03 -17.74 11.09
N HIS A 6 -26.33 -17.94 10.92
CA HIS A 6 -27.35 -17.08 10.31
C HIS A 6 -27.29 -16.80 8.80
N LEU A 7 -27.81 -17.75 8.00
CA LEU A 7 -28.37 -17.48 6.67
C LEU A 7 -29.91 -17.53 6.74
N ASN A 8 -30.57 -16.54 6.12
CA ASN A 8 -32.01 -16.53 5.93
C ASN A 8 -32.45 -17.73 5.06
N ARG A 9 -33.42 -18.51 5.54
CA ARG A 9 -33.86 -19.80 4.95
C ARG A 9 -34.26 -19.67 3.47
N ALA A 10 -34.73 -18.50 3.05
CA ALA A 10 -35.13 -18.21 1.66
C ALA A 10 -33.94 -18.14 0.67
N LEU A 11 -32.74 -17.77 1.13
CA LEU A 11 -31.54 -17.69 0.29
C LEU A 11 -30.93 -19.07 0.03
N MET A 12 -31.04 -19.98 1.00
CA MET A 12 -30.59 -21.37 0.88
C MET A 12 -31.32 -22.11 -0.23
N THR A 13 -32.65 -21.96 -0.32
CA THR A 13 -33.46 -22.63 -1.36
C THR A 13 -33.25 -22.08 -2.75
N LYS A 14 -33.02 -20.76 -2.89
CA LYS A 14 -32.84 -20.12 -4.20
C LYS A 14 -31.51 -20.47 -4.88
N TYR A 15 -30.49 -20.84 -4.11
CA TYR A 15 -29.12 -21.01 -4.60
C TYR A 15 -28.46 -22.32 -4.13
N ALA A 16 -29.27 -23.35 -3.83
CA ALA A 16 -28.88 -24.61 -3.18
C ALA A 16 -27.71 -25.40 -3.81
N ASN A 17 -27.29 -25.07 -5.04
CA ASN A 17 -26.20 -25.72 -5.78
C ASN A 17 -25.00 -24.80 -6.04
N ARG A 18 -24.83 -23.73 -5.25
CA ARG A 18 -23.65 -22.85 -5.33
C ARG A 18 -22.84 -22.94 -4.04
N ASP A 19 -21.52 -22.96 -4.17
CA ASP A 19 -20.63 -22.76 -3.03
C ASP A 19 -20.86 -21.35 -2.49
N PHE A 20 -21.35 -21.24 -1.25
CA PHE A 20 -21.53 -19.96 -0.58
C PHE A 20 -20.30 -19.65 0.25
N ILE A 21 -19.73 -18.47 0.02
CA ILE A 21 -18.81 -17.83 0.96
C ILE A 21 -19.66 -16.84 1.76
N ILE A 22 -20.15 -17.29 2.92
CA ILE A 22 -20.75 -16.38 3.90
C ILE A 22 -19.57 -15.76 4.62
N LEU A 23 -19.37 -14.48 4.38
CA LEU A 23 -18.45 -13.71 5.18
C LEU A 23 -19.32 -12.76 5.99
N ASP A 24 -19.22 -12.87 7.31
CA ASP A 24 -19.86 -11.94 8.22
C ASP A 24 -19.17 -10.58 8.04
N GLU A 25 -19.93 -9.54 7.65
CA GLU A 25 -19.42 -8.18 7.51
C GLU A 25 -18.80 -7.66 8.82
N LEU A 26 -19.15 -8.28 9.97
CA LEU A 26 -18.59 -7.97 11.29
C LEU A 26 -17.21 -8.58 11.54
N THR A 27 -16.75 -9.50 10.70
CA THR A 27 -15.38 -10.04 10.82
C THR A 27 -14.40 -9.00 10.29
N LYS A 28 -13.48 -8.49 11.13
CA LYS A 28 -12.37 -7.59 10.73
C LYS A 28 -11.61 -8.09 9.48
N ASN A 29 -11.55 -9.41 9.29
CA ASN A 29 -10.82 -10.04 8.17
C ASN A 29 -11.68 -10.31 6.93
N PHE A 30 -12.95 -9.89 6.89
CA PHE A 30 -13.84 -10.11 5.73
C PHE A 30 -13.17 -9.64 4.43
N ARG A 31 -12.66 -8.40 4.42
CA ARG A 31 -12.14 -7.77 3.21
C ARG A 31 -10.94 -8.53 2.66
N ARG A 32 -10.01 -8.90 3.54
CA ARG A 32 -8.84 -9.72 3.21
C ARG A 32 -9.26 -11.09 2.65
N SER A 33 -10.09 -11.82 3.38
CA SER A 33 -10.56 -13.16 2.98
C SER A 33 -11.31 -13.13 1.66
N PHE A 34 -12.25 -12.20 1.49
CA PHE A 34 -13.03 -12.07 0.26
C PHE A 34 -12.14 -11.79 -0.95
N MET A 35 -11.22 -10.82 -0.83
CA MET A 35 -10.38 -10.40 -1.95
C MET A 35 -9.35 -11.48 -2.30
N SER A 36 -8.83 -12.20 -1.30
CA SER A 36 -7.96 -13.38 -1.51
C SER A 36 -8.71 -14.49 -2.27
N ILE A 37 -9.97 -14.76 -1.91
CA ILE A 37 -10.79 -15.74 -2.63
C ILE A 37 -11.07 -15.26 -4.06
N LEU A 38 -11.38 -13.98 -4.26
CA LEU A 38 -11.64 -13.42 -5.58
C LEU A 38 -10.42 -13.58 -6.51
N LEU A 39 -9.20 -13.34 -6.02
CA LEU A 39 -7.96 -13.54 -6.77
C LEU A 39 -7.69 -15.01 -7.14
N SER A 40 -7.97 -15.92 -6.21
CA SER A 40 -7.73 -17.37 -6.37
C SER A 40 -8.85 -18.09 -7.13
N HIS A 41 -9.98 -17.43 -7.38
CA HIS A 41 -11.15 -18.04 -8.03
C HIS A 41 -10.83 -18.59 -9.43
N LYS A 42 -11.43 -19.75 -9.77
CA LYS A 42 -11.16 -20.50 -11.01
C LYS A 42 -11.73 -19.83 -12.26
N ASP A 43 -12.92 -19.25 -12.16
CA ASP A 43 -13.54 -18.51 -13.27
C ASP A 43 -12.91 -17.12 -13.45
N LYS A 44 -11.79 -17.07 -14.18
CA LYS A 44 -11.05 -15.83 -14.44
C LYS A 44 -11.85 -14.81 -15.26
N LYS A 45 -12.77 -15.26 -16.11
CA LYS A 45 -13.56 -14.35 -16.97
C LYS A 45 -14.57 -13.56 -16.15
N SER A 46 -15.30 -14.23 -15.25
CA SER A 46 -16.24 -13.55 -14.35
C SER A 46 -15.51 -12.64 -13.36
N VAL A 47 -14.37 -13.08 -12.82
CA VAL A 47 -13.53 -12.24 -11.95
C VAL A 47 -13.05 -10.99 -12.69
N ALA A 48 -12.53 -11.12 -13.92
CA ALA A 48 -12.10 -9.98 -14.71
C ALA A 48 -13.23 -8.99 -14.96
N LYS A 49 -14.46 -9.46 -15.21
CA LYS A 49 -15.64 -8.60 -15.35
C LYS A 49 -16.02 -7.86 -14.06
N ILE A 50 -15.80 -8.47 -12.89
CA ILE A 50 -16.02 -7.80 -11.60
C ILE A 50 -14.93 -6.75 -11.36
N LEU A 51 -13.68 -7.12 -11.63
CA LEU A 51 -12.51 -6.25 -11.46
C LEU A 51 -12.41 -5.14 -12.50
N SER A 52 -13.19 -5.17 -13.58
CA SER A 52 -13.29 -4.03 -14.50
C SER A 52 -14.00 -2.84 -13.87
N ILE A 53 -14.63 -3.00 -12.69
CA ILE A 53 -15.25 -1.91 -11.93
C ILE A 53 -14.19 -1.32 -10.98
N PRO A 54 -13.73 -0.07 -11.18
CA PRO A 54 -12.60 0.50 -10.42
C PRO A 54 -12.82 0.48 -8.90
N ARG A 55 -14.03 0.79 -8.43
CA ARG A 55 -14.40 0.78 -7.00
C ARG A 55 -14.24 -0.60 -6.33
N ILE A 56 -14.28 -1.68 -7.11
CA ILE A 56 -14.05 -3.04 -6.63
C ILE A 56 -12.58 -3.39 -6.74
N ALA A 57 -11.94 -3.11 -7.88
CA ALA A 57 -10.54 -3.44 -8.14
C ALA A 57 -9.60 -2.86 -7.08
N LYS A 58 -9.82 -1.60 -6.67
CA LYS A 58 -9.01 -0.95 -5.63
C LYS A 58 -8.98 -1.70 -4.30
N ASN A 59 -9.97 -2.55 -4.02
CA ASN A 59 -10.03 -3.32 -2.78
C ASN A 59 -9.14 -4.58 -2.83
N LEU A 60 -8.56 -4.91 -3.97
CA LEU A 60 -7.61 -6.02 -4.08
C LEU A 60 -6.36 -5.83 -3.21
N ILE A 61 -6.04 -4.59 -2.80
CA ILE A 61 -5.00 -4.29 -1.80
C ILE A 61 -5.19 -5.08 -0.50
N TYR A 62 -6.44 -5.38 -0.10
CA TYR A 62 -6.71 -6.14 1.13
C TYR A 62 -6.24 -7.59 1.04
N ALA A 63 -6.16 -8.16 -0.18
CA ALA A 63 -5.61 -9.49 -0.37
C ALA A 63 -4.11 -9.56 -0.08
N TYR A 64 -3.42 -8.41 -0.10
CA TYR A 64 -1.99 -8.27 0.17
C TYR A 64 -1.72 -7.72 1.58
N ASP A 65 -2.71 -7.79 2.48
CA ASP A 65 -2.63 -7.32 3.87
C ASP A 65 -2.35 -5.82 4.03
N PHE A 66 -2.69 -5.03 3.01
CA PHE A 66 -2.74 -3.58 3.12
C PHE A 66 -4.15 -3.10 3.42
N GLU A 67 -4.25 -1.91 3.99
CA GLU A 67 -5.51 -1.25 4.30
C GLU A 67 -5.42 0.22 3.91
N TRP A 68 -6.45 0.72 3.23
CA TRP A 68 -6.58 2.15 2.96
C TRP A 68 -6.62 2.99 4.24
N GLY A 69 -6.05 4.20 4.19
CA GLY A 69 -5.95 5.12 5.31
C GLY A 69 -4.85 4.77 6.31
N ARG A 70 -3.88 3.93 5.92
CA ARG A 70 -2.83 3.41 6.82
C ARG A 70 -1.43 3.59 6.24
N THR A 71 -0.48 3.71 7.16
CA THR A 71 0.95 3.65 6.87
C THR A 71 1.50 2.29 7.29
N PHE A 72 2.41 1.73 6.49
CA PHE A 72 3.05 0.44 6.72
C PHE A 72 4.57 0.57 6.67
N ILE A 73 5.24 -0.21 7.52
CA ILE A 73 6.68 -0.48 7.42
C ILE A 73 6.84 -1.81 6.72
N VAL A 74 7.62 -1.82 5.64
CA VAL A 74 8.01 -3.03 4.91
C VAL A 74 9.51 -3.24 5.17
N PRO A 75 9.91 -4.36 5.79
CA PRO A 75 11.32 -4.69 5.95
C PRO A 75 12.02 -4.78 4.59
N THR A 76 13.31 -4.43 4.51
CA THR A 76 14.05 -4.49 3.24
C THR A 76 14.08 -5.91 2.68
N SER A 77 14.07 -6.93 3.54
CA SER A 77 13.98 -8.34 3.13
C SER A 77 12.69 -8.69 2.36
N ALA A 78 11.62 -7.91 2.55
CA ALA A 78 10.33 -8.08 1.87
C ALA A 78 10.13 -7.10 0.70
N LYS A 79 11.11 -6.25 0.41
CA LYS A 79 11.08 -5.27 -0.69
C LYS A 79 10.78 -5.93 -2.04
N ASP A 80 11.45 -7.03 -2.37
CA ASP A 80 11.26 -7.72 -3.63
C ASP A 80 9.84 -8.27 -3.80
N GLU A 81 9.19 -8.66 -2.70
CA GLU A 81 7.80 -9.11 -2.70
C GLU A 81 6.86 -7.95 -3.00
N LEU A 82 7.03 -6.81 -2.31
CA LEU A 82 6.27 -5.58 -2.59
C LEU A 82 6.45 -5.16 -4.05
N TYR A 83 7.68 -5.14 -4.56
CA TYR A 83 7.97 -4.71 -5.93
C TYR A 83 7.30 -5.61 -6.98
N LYS A 84 7.16 -6.91 -6.72
CA LYS A 84 6.45 -7.85 -7.61
C LYS A 84 4.95 -7.59 -7.67
N ILE A 85 4.35 -6.97 -6.66
CA ILE A 85 2.90 -6.70 -6.63
C ILE A 85 2.54 -5.31 -7.16
N LEU A 86 3.47 -4.35 -7.18
CA LEU A 86 3.22 -2.98 -7.67
C LEU A 86 2.62 -2.91 -9.09
N PRO A 87 3.07 -3.70 -10.09
CA PRO A 87 2.44 -3.71 -11.40
C PRO A 87 0.96 -4.08 -11.35
N LYS A 88 0.61 -5.06 -10.52
CA LYS A 88 -0.80 -5.47 -10.34
C LYS A 88 -1.61 -4.37 -9.66
N ILE A 89 -1.03 -3.70 -8.67
CA ILE A 89 -1.67 -2.55 -8.00
C ILE A 89 -1.96 -1.44 -9.02
N SER A 90 -1.00 -1.11 -9.88
CA SER A 90 -1.16 -0.11 -10.95
C SER A 90 -2.34 -0.43 -11.89
N ASP A 91 -2.60 -1.71 -12.16
CA ASP A 91 -3.72 -2.16 -13.01
C ASP A 91 -5.10 -1.96 -12.35
N TRP A 92 -5.17 -1.76 -11.04
CA TRP A 92 -6.43 -1.66 -10.28
C TRP A 92 -6.94 -0.24 -10.10
N ASN A 93 -6.55 0.67 -10.99
CA ASN A 93 -6.83 2.10 -10.90
C ASN A 93 -6.30 2.73 -9.60
N VAL A 94 -5.14 2.26 -9.14
CA VAL A 94 -4.41 2.83 -8.00
C VAL A 94 -3.25 3.64 -8.54
N GLN A 95 -3.15 4.90 -8.13
CA GLN A 95 -2.09 5.81 -8.55
C GLN A 95 -0.88 5.64 -7.63
N ILE A 96 0.30 5.40 -8.19
CA ILE A 96 1.51 5.08 -7.42
C ILE A 96 2.46 6.27 -7.39
N PHE A 97 2.98 6.61 -6.21
CA PHE A 97 4.13 7.49 -6.07
C PHE A 97 5.30 6.71 -5.49
N MET A 98 6.47 6.77 -6.10
CA MET A 98 7.67 6.12 -5.56
C MET A 98 8.79 7.13 -5.35
N ALA A 99 9.22 7.33 -4.11
CA ALA A 99 10.50 7.95 -3.79
C ALA A 99 11.54 6.84 -3.62
N ILE A 100 12.55 6.82 -4.48
CA ILE A 100 13.52 5.73 -4.54
C ILE A 100 14.95 6.25 -4.52
N ARG A 101 15.87 5.45 -3.98
CA ARG A 101 17.32 5.67 -4.15
C ARG A 101 17.89 4.86 -5.31
N GLU A 102 17.49 3.59 -5.44
CA GLU A 102 17.99 2.67 -6.46
C GLU A 102 17.02 2.55 -7.64
N ARG A 103 17.50 2.87 -8.86
CA ARG A 103 16.64 2.86 -10.06
C ARG A 103 16.55 1.50 -10.76
N ALA A 104 17.58 0.68 -10.66
CA ALA A 104 17.68 -0.57 -11.44
C ALA A 104 16.60 -1.59 -11.07
N GLY A 105 16.14 -1.58 -9.81
CA GLY A 105 15.13 -2.50 -9.30
C GLY A 105 13.67 -2.10 -9.56
N VAL A 106 13.41 -0.89 -10.07
CA VAL A 106 12.03 -0.41 -10.25
C VAL A 106 11.31 -1.21 -11.34
N PRO A 107 10.09 -1.70 -11.11
CA PRO A 107 9.33 -2.42 -12.13
C PRO A 107 9.11 -1.54 -13.37
N LYS A 108 9.43 -2.07 -14.55
CA LYS A 108 9.34 -1.31 -15.82
C LYS A 108 7.90 -1.01 -16.26
N ASN A 109 6.93 -1.80 -15.80
CA ASN A 109 5.54 -1.74 -16.22
C ASN A 109 4.68 -1.12 -15.12
N LEU A 110 4.86 0.18 -14.87
CA LEU A 110 4.03 0.95 -13.94
C LEU A 110 3.39 2.11 -14.72
N SER A 111 2.23 1.84 -15.34
CA SER A 111 1.54 2.81 -16.20
C SER A 111 1.05 4.04 -15.46
N ASN A 112 0.72 3.89 -14.17
CA ASN A 112 0.12 4.92 -13.32
C ASN A 112 1.06 5.30 -12.17
N ALA A 113 2.36 5.45 -12.45
CA ALA A 113 3.36 5.77 -11.41
C ALA A 113 4.14 7.06 -11.66
N LYS A 114 4.22 7.90 -10.62
CA LYS A 114 5.18 8.99 -10.50
C LYS A 114 6.39 8.51 -9.72
N ILE A 115 7.53 8.37 -10.40
CA ILE A 115 8.78 7.90 -9.79
C ILE A 115 9.72 9.09 -9.62
N VAL A 116 10.12 9.36 -8.37
CA VAL A 116 11.05 10.42 -8.00
C VAL A 116 12.35 9.80 -7.48
N TRP A 117 13.46 10.18 -8.08
CA TRP A 117 14.78 9.69 -7.69
C TRP A 117 15.41 10.61 -6.64
N ILE A 118 15.71 10.08 -5.45
CA ILE A 118 16.35 10.82 -4.37
C ILE A 118 17.87 10.81 -4.55
N THR A 119 18.42 11.95 -4.99
CA THR A 119 19.82 12.08 -5.39
C THR A 119 20.30 13.52 -5.42
N ASP A 120 21.59 13.74 -5.17
CA ASP A 120 22.23 15.06 -5.30
C ASP A 120 22.41 15.50 -6.76
N ILE A 121 22.21 14.58 -7.70
CA ILE A 121 22.28 14.86 -9.13
C ILE A 121 21.04 15.67 -9.55
N VAL A 122 21.27 16.86 -10.10
CA VAL A 122 20.21 17.73 -10.63
C VAL A 122 19.56 17.11 -11.88
N GLY A 123 18.25 17.29 -12.04
CA GLY A 123 17.54 16.89 -13.25
C GLY A 123 16.04 16.70 -13.02
N LYS A 124 15.32 16.33 -14.08
CA LYS A 124 13.89 16.02 -14.03
C LYS A 124 13.63 14.78 -13.17
N ASP A 125 12.52 14.80 -12.42
CA ASP A 125 12.05 13.71 -11.55
C ASP A 125 13.10 13.31 -10.50
N ARG A 126 13.85 14.30 -10.01
CA ARG A 126 14.90 14.14 -8.99
C ARG A 126 14.68 15.14 -7.87
N ILE A 127 14.91 14.69 -6.64
CA ILE A 127 14.89 15.54 -5.45
C ILE A 127 16.17 15.26 -4.65
N LYS A 128 16.84 16.33 -4.21
CA LYS A 128 18.02 16.19 -3.34
C LYS A 128 17.60 15.73 -1.94
N PRO A 129 18.39 14.89 -1.27
CA PRO A 129 18.02 14.34 0.04
C PRO A 129 17.83 15.39 1.14
N HIS A 130 18.52 16.54 1.06
CA HIS A 130 18.33 17.67 1.97
C HIS A 130 17.03 18.46 1.71
N ASN A 131 16.39 18.28 0.55
CA ASN A 131 15.13 18.95 0.20
C ASN A 131 13.92 18.12 0.66
N LEU A 132 13.92 17.71 1.93
CA LEU A 132 12.86 16.87 2.51
C LEU A 132 11.48 17.51 2.37
N THR A 133 11.36 18.83 2.57
CA THR A 133 10.11 19.58 2.38
C THR A 133 9.57 19.45 0.96
N ILE A 134 10.42 19.53 -0.07
CA ILE A 134 9.97 19.38 -1.46
C ILE A 134 9.45 17.98 -1.72
N LEU A 135 10.09 16.95 -1.15
CA LEU A 135 9.61 15.56 -1.24
C LEU A 135 8.25 15.42 -0.57
N THR A 136 8.12 15.92 0.67
CA THR A 136 6.87 15.91 1.44
C THR A 136 5.73 16.59 0.68
N ASP A 137 5.94 17.81 0.19
CA ASP A 137 4.94 18.56 -0.59
C ASP A 137 4.59 17.86 -1.91
N SER A 138 5.55 17.14 -2.50
CA SER A 138 5.31 16.37 -3.73
C SER A 138 4.45 15.13 -3.49
N ILE A 139 4.62 14.48 -2.34
CA ILE A 139 3.80 13.34 -1.90
C ILE A 139 2.40 13.83 -1.53
N ILE A 140 2.29 14.89 -0.74
CA ILE A 140 0.99 15.46 -0.31
C ILE A 140 0.17 15.88 -1.53
N ARG A 141 0.75 16.67 -2.44
CA ARG A 141 0.06 17.05 -3.69
C ARG A 141 -0.38 15.84 -4.50
N PHE A 142 0.45 14.80 -4.58
CA PHE A 142 0.08 13.58 -5.27
C PHE A 142 -1.12 12.89 -4.61
N ILE A 143 -1.18 12.86 -3.27
CA ILE A 143 -2.32 12.33 -2.51
C ILE A 143 -3.59 13.16 -2.77
N GLU A 144 -3.48 14.48 -2.79
CA GLU A 144 -4.63 15.38 -2.97
C GLU A 144 -5.18 15.36 -4.41
N GLU A 145 -4.32 15.27 -5.41
CA GLU A 145 -4.68 15.33 -6.83
C GLU A 145 -5.25 14.02 -7.38
N ASN A 146 -5.12 12.91 -6.64
CA ASN A 146 -5.44 11.57 -7.13
C ASN A 146 -6.31 10.79 -6.15
N GLU A 147 -7.28 10.05 -6.68
CA GLU A 147 -7.98 9.04 -5.88
C GLU A 147 -7.16 7.75 -5.78
N HIS A 148 -7.28 7.05 -4.64
CA HIS A 148 -6.69 5.71 -4.41
C HIS A 148 -5.17 5.72 -4.65
N THR A 149 -4.44 6.42 -3.81
CA THR A 149 -2.99 6.57 -3.94
C THR A 149 -2.20 5.57 -3.09
N PHE A 150 -1.13 5.03 -3.67
CA PHE A 150 -0.21 4.10 -3.03
C PHE A 150 1.21 4.66 -3.10
N ILE A 151 1.73 5.11 -1.97
CA ILE A 151 2.99 5.84 -1.86
C ILE A 151 4.05 4.88 -1.34
N VAL A 152 5.20 4.82 -1.99
CA VAL A 152 6.35 4.00 -1.57
C VAL A 152 7.54 4.92 -1.35
N VAL A 153 8.07 4.91 -0.13
CA VAL A 153 9.33 5.57 0.23
C VAL A 153 10.37 4.49 0.49
N ASP A 154 11.24 4.28 -0.50
CA ASP A 154 12.33 3.30 -0.51
C ASP A 154 13.67 4.02 -0.64
N CYS A 155 13.95 4.84 0.38
CA CYS A 155 15.15 5.65 0.50
C CYS A 155 15.28 6.31 1.88
N ILE A 156 14.58 5.83 2.92
CA ILE A 156 14.49 6.56 4.18
C ILE A 156 15.85 6.66 4.88
N GLU A 157 16.67 5.62 4.78
CA GLU A 157 18.05 5.56 5.28
C GLU A 157 18.89 6.62 4.59
N TYR A 158 18.75 6.77 3.27
CA TYR A 158 19.44 7.81 2.53
C TYR A 158 18.97 9.21 2.94
N LEU A 159 17.69 9.41 3.28
CA LEU A 159 17.21 10.68 3.80
C LEU A 159 17.80 10.99 5.19
N LEU A 160 17.95 9.98 6.06
CA LEU A 160 18.53 10.11 7.39
C LEU A 160 20.04 10.44 7.37
N LEU A 161 20.75 10.12 6.28
CA LEU A 161 22.14 10.56 6.12
C LEU A 161 22.28 12.09 5.99
N TYR A 162 21.21 12.80 5.58
CA TYR A 162 21.23 14.25 5.31
C TYR A 162 20.31 15.05 6.23
N ASN A 163 19.48 14.39 7.03
CA ASN A 163 18.46 15.01 7.87
C ASN A 163 18.47 14.35 9.25
N ASP A 164 18.22 15.11 10.30
CA ASP A 164 17.99 14.50 11.61
C ASP A 164 16.69 13.67 11.62
N PHE A 165 16.66 12.65 12.48
CA PHE A 165 15.55 11.72 12.57
C PHE A 165 14.23 12.42 12.92
N ILE A 166 14.25 13.42 13.81
CA ILE A 166 13.03 14.10 14.26
C ILE A 166 12.37 14.88 13.12
N ASN A 167 13.17 15.51 12.26
CA ASN A 167 12.69 16.18 11.06
C ASN A 167 12.06 15.17 10.09
N VAL A 168 12.73 14.04 9.84
CA VAL A 168 12.18 12.96 9.01
C VAL A 168 10.85 12.43 9.58
N LEU A 169 10.80 12.16 10.88
CA LEU A 169 9.59 11.67 11.56
C LEU A 169 8.43 12.67 11.47
N ARG A 170 8.67 13.98 11.68
CA ARG A 170 7.63 15.02 11.54
C ARG A 170 7.06 15.07 10.12
N ASN A 171 7.90 14.90 9.11
CA ASN A 171 7.45 14.85 7.73
C ASN A 171 6.63 13.58 7.46
N ILE A 172 7.02 12.42 8.00
CA ILE A 172 6.21 11.20 7.94
C ILE A 172 4.87 11.38 8.64
N GLU A 173 4.83 12.01 9.82
CA GLU A 173 3.60 12.27 10.58
C GLU A 173 2.65 13.20 9.81
N LEU A 174 3.20 14.22 9.15
CA LEU A 174 2.43 15.11 8.27
C LEU A 174 1.84 14.31 7.10
N ILE A 175 2.66 13.54 6.37
CA ILE A 175 2.17 12.69 5.26
C ILE A 175 1.12 11.70 5.77
N ASN A 176 1.32 11.09 6.95
CA ASN A 176 0.37 10.15 7.54
C ASN A 176 -1.00 10.79 7.84
N SER A 177 -1.03 12.08 8.14
CA SER A 177 -2.29 12.82 8.33
C SER A 177 -3.08 12.90 7.02
N TYR A 178 -2.41 13.23 5.92
CA TYR A 178 -3.00 13.20 4.57
C TYR A 178 -3.38 11.78 4.13
N VAL A 179 -2.57 10.77 4.47
CA VAL A 179 -2.88 9.37 4.19
C VAL A 179 -4.21 8.97 4.83
N MET A 180 -4.43 9.35 6.08
CA MET A 180 -5.68 9.08 6.80
C MET A 180 -6.85 9.86 6.21
N GLU A 181 -6.68 11.15 5.92
CA GLU A 181 -7.72 12.03 5.40
C GLU A 181 -8.20 11.60 4.00
N HIS A 182 -7.27 11.28 3.10
CA HIS A 182 -7.56 10.92 1.71
C HIS A 182 -7.69 9.40 1.50
N ASN A 183 -7.65 8.62 2.57
CA ASN A 183 -7.74 7.16 2.54
C ASN A 183 -6.72 6.55 1.55
N ALA A 184 -5.48 7.06 1.58
CA ALA A 184 -4.33 6.60 0.80
C ALA A 184 -3.56 5.48 1.54
N ILE A 185 -2.48 4.99 0.96
CA ILE A 185 -1.56 4.04 1.62
C ILE A 185 -0.14 4.59 1.53
N LEU A 186 0.57 4.65 2.65
CA LEU A 186 2.01 4.95 2.67
C LEU A 186 2.80 3.71 3.07
N ILE A 187 3.80 3.38 2.26
CA ILE A 187 4.77 2.32 2.52
C ILE A 187 6.13 2.95 2.79
N ILE A 188 6.74 2.60 3.91
CA ILE A 188 8.11 2.96 4.25
C ILE A 188 8.92 1.67 4.23
N ILE A 189 9.83 1.55 3.28
CA ILE A 189 10.74 0.40 3.24
C ILE A 189 11.94 0.73 4.12
N THR A 190 12.11 -0.02 5.20
CA THR A 190 13.23 0.15 6.13
C THR A 190 13.37 -1.00 7.11
N ASP A 191 14.55 -1.15 7.69
CA ASP A 191 14.85 -2.10 8.76
C ASP A 191 15.07 -1.40 10.10
N ASN A 192 14.81 -2.11 11.20
CA ASN A 192 15.01 -1.59 12.55
C ASN A 192 16.47 -1.24 12.86
N GLU A 193 17.43 -1.92 12.23
CA GLU A 193 18.88 -1.73 12.38
C GLU A 193 19.35 -0.34 11.94
N ALA A 194 18.59 0.33 11.08
CA ALA A 194 18.89 1.70 10.63
C ALA A 194 18.60 2.76 11.71
N TYR A 195 18.04 2.38 12.86
CA TYR A 195 17.56 3.28 13.89
C TYR A 195 18.04 2.86 15.28
N THR A 196 18.09 3.81 16.20
CA THR A 196 18.09 3.45 17.63
C THR A 196 16.75 2.83 18.04
N THR A 197 16.73 2.04 19.11
CA THR A 197 15.50 1.43 19.65
C THR A 197 14.39 2.46 19.92
N LYS A 198 14.75 3.66 20.37
CA LYS A 198 13.82 4.76 20.62
C LYS A 198 13.24 5.31 19.31
N GLU A 199 14.08 5.56 18.31
CA GLU A 199 13.66 6.09 17.01
C GLU A 199 12.74 5.12 16.28
N TYR A 200 13.11 3.84 16.22
CA TYR A 200 12.24 2.82 15.62
C TYR A 200 10.90 2.71 16.36
N SER A 201 10.89 2.79 17.69
CA SER A 201 9.65 2.79 18.48
C SER A 201 8.75 3.98 18.18
N LEU A 202 9.32 5.16 17.91
CA LEU A 202 8.58 6.34 17.49
C LEU A 202 7.99 6.17 16.09
N LEU A 203 8.75 5.62 15.14
CA LEU A 203 8.29 5.35 13.79
C LEU A 203 7.11 4.36 13.78
N ARG A 204 7.22 3.24 14.50
CA ARG A 204 6.16 2.21 14.61
C ARG A 204 4.87 2.70 15.25
N ARG A 205 4.88 3.84 15.94
CA ARG A 205 3.65 4.42 16.51
C ARG A 205 2.64 4.82 15.43
N TYR A 206 3.11 5.17 14.25
CA TYR A 206 2.31 5.67 13.14
C TYR A 206 2.15 4.66 12.00
N ALA A 207 2.89 3.54 12.06
CA ALA A 207 2.96 2.59 10.96
C ALA A 207 2.83 1.14 11.43
N ILE A 208 2.15 0.33 10.63
CA ILE A 208 1.93 -1.09 10.87
C ILE A 208 3.05 -1.89 10.19
N GLU A 209 3.71 -2.79 10.92
CA GLU A 209 4.67 -3.71 10.28
C GLU A 209 3.93 -4.68 9.35
N TRP A 210 4.27 -4.62 8.07
CA TRP A 210 3.75 -5.53 7.06
C TRP A 210 4.45 -6.87 7.16
N LYS A 211 3.67 -7.95 7.19
CA LYS A 211 4.16 -9.31 7.44
C LYS A 211 4.35 -10.16 6.17
N GLY A 212 4.16 -9.56 4.99
CA GLY A 212 4.12 -10.29 3.72
C GLY A 212 2.79 -11.03 3.51
N VAL A 213 2.66 -11.68 2.35
CA VAL A 213 1.48 -12.48 1.94
C VAL A 213 1.76 -13.98 2.01
#